data_AF-A0A517TR54-F1
#
_entry.id   AF-A0A517TR54-F1
#
_cell.length_a   1.000
_cell.length_b   1.000
_cell.length_c   1.000
_cell.angle_alpha   90.00
_cell.angle_beta   90.00
_cell.angle_gamma   90.00
#
_symmetry.space_group_name_H-M   'P 1'
#
loop_
_entity.id
_entity.type
_entity.pdbx_description
1 polymer ?
#
loop_
_entity_poly.entity_id
_entity_poly.type
_entity_poly.pdbx_seq_one_letter_code
_entity_poly.pdbx_strand_id
1 'polypeptide(L)'
;MGNKLCLSDELERLRGDFAAATGEPPFKHFYCPILFVDEDVELCAGHVINESIPKTSRTCVVQRKDVDGFYGSLVEDDFATVLKINGGGIHKILENDRLRRKVPYSVSLNGRSVEHYEVNGHSAPCHPVVSLENGDGQFLKIALKISPEEIPDASHLHISVDRDYMPEAVATLLKAAHLTMFSIFGYRYVFSAAGQDVARILRDFYLRHKGSARKEQLKALGTYFTRFAGMIIPLGGFVDEVVVGSLKDRRFMVCVGTSGHFFSLGVLVRTCDRMSVVLLAPDRAELMDTYISFTKETWKSPFRYHLADFVDSTSSSDAHWKGYKNVYTFDPGDPIGYVSE
;
A
#
# COMPACT_ATOMS: atom_id res chain seq x y z
N MET A 1 -1.59 -25.69 0.69
CA MET A 1 -0.25 -25.75 1.31
C MET A 1 0.67 -24.86 0.49
N GLY A 2 1.22 -23.80 1.07
CA GLY A 2 2.19 -22.96 0.36
C GLY A 2 3.54 -23.66 0.36
N ASN A 3 4.17 -23.83 -0.81
CA ASN A 3 5.56 -24.28 -0.87
C ASN A 3 6.41 -23.26 -0.10
N LYS A 4 7.09 -23.73 0.95
CA LYS A 4 8.03 -22.90 1.70
C LYS A 4 9.15 -22.51 0.74
N LEU A 5 9.38 -21.21 0.55
CA LEU A 5 10.44 -20.71 -0.32
C LEU A 5 11.80 -21.22 0.18
N CYS A 6 12.49 -22.00 -0.65
CA CYS A 6 13.88 -22.36 -0.41
C CYS A 6 14.75 -21.21 -0.93
N LEU A 7 15.33 -20.42 -0.01
CA LEU A 7 16.08 -19.22 -0.38
C LEU A 7 17.28 -19.51 -1.30
N SER A 8 17.95 -20.65 -1.12
CA SER A 8 19.09 -21.04 -1.95
C SER A 8 18.68 -21.32 -3.40
N ASP A 9 17.60 -22.07 -3.59
CA ASP A 9 17.14 -22.46 -4.92
C ASP A 9 16.60 -21.25 -5.69
N GLU A 10 15.88 -20.39 -4.97
CA GLU A 10 15.36 -19.15 -5.54
C GLU A 10 16.48 -18.17 -5.89
N LEU A 11 17.52 -18.05 -5.06
CA LEU A 11 18.71 -17.25 -5.41
C LEU A 11 19.36 -17.73 -6.69
N GLU A 12 19.47 -19.05 -6.88
CA GLU A 12 20.13 -19.58 -8.08
C GLU A 12 19.30 -19.39 -9.33
N ARG A 13 17.97 -19.51 -9.22
CA ARG A 13 17.04 -19.08 -10.26
C ARG A 13 17.23 -17.60 -10.61
N LEU A 14 17.33 -16.74 -9.60
CA LEU A 14 17.48 -15.29 -9.76
C LEU A 14 18.83 -14.90 -10.37
N ARG A 15 19.91 -15.64 -10.10
CA ARG A 15 21.22 -15.45 -10.74
C ARG A 15 21.17 -15.67 -12.25
N GLY A 16 20.53 -16.76 -12.68
CA GLY A 16 20.32 -17.03 -14.11
C GLY A 16 19.43 -15.98 -14.78
N ASP A 17 18.35 -15.60 -14.10
CA ASP A 17 17.42 -14.56 -14.57
C ASP A 17 18.08 -13.17 -14.69
N PHE A 18 18.95 -12.79 -13.75
CA PHE A 18 19.75 -11.57 -13.82
C PHE A 18 20.67 -11.56 -15.04
N ALA A 19 21.43 -12.65 -15.23
CA ALA A 19 22.36 -12.76 -16.35
C ALA A 19 21.63 -12.72 -17.70
N ALA A 20 20.47 -13.37 -17.80
CA ALA A 20 19.63 -13.33 -18.98
C ALA A 20 19.06 -11.92 -19.27
N ALA A 21 18.65 -11.19 -18.23
CA ALA A 21 18.05 -9.86 -18.38
C ALA A 21 19.08 -8.76 -18.74
N THR A 22 20.33 -8.91 -18.30
CA THR A 22 21.37 -7.87 -18.42
C THR A 22 22.44 -8.18 -19.46
N GLY A 23 22.67 -9.46 -19.77
CA GLY A 23 23.85 -9.91 -20.52
C GLY A 23 25.15 -9.90 -19.71
N GLU A 24 25.08 -9.53 -18.43
CA GLU A 24 26.21 -9.49 -17.50
C GLU A 24 26.40 -10.84 -16.78
N PRO A 25 27.57 -11.09 -16.17
CA PRO A 25 27.75 -12.23 -15.29
C PRO A 25 26.72 -12.24 -14.14
N PRO A 26 26.32 -13.42 -13.63
CA PRO A 26 25.43 -13.51 -12.48
C PRO A 26 25.98 -12.73 -11.27
N PHE A 27 25.07 -12.12 -10.49
CA PHE A 27 25.46 -11.47 -9.23
C PHE A 27 26.06 -12.48 -8.24
N LYS A 28 26.92 -11.98 -7.35
CA LYS A 28 27.64 -12.81 -6.39
C LYS A 28 26.79 -13.11 -5.16
N HIS A 29 26.17 -12.10 -4.56
CA HIS A 29 25.42 -12.22 -3.30
C HIS A 29 23.91 -12.20 -3.55
N PHE A 30 23.35 -11.03 -3.81
CA PHE A 30 21.96 -10.79 -4.19
C PHE A 30 21.82 -9.38 -4.75
N TYR A 31 21.51 -9.26 -6.04
CA TYR A 31 21.27 -7.96 -6.65
C TYR A 31 19.89 -7.42 -6.25
N CYS A 32 19.83 -6.51 -5.29
CA CYS A 32 18.56 -6.05 -4.73
C CYS A 32 17.70 -5.33 -5.80
N PRO A 33 16.45 -5.77 -6.05
CA PRO A 33 15.59 -5.17 -7.08
C PRO A 33 15.15 -3.75 -6.75
N ILE A 34 15.18 -3.33 -5.47
CA ILE A 34 14.88 -1.96 -5.07
C ILE A 34 16.13 -1.08 -5.13
N LEU A 35 17.27 -1.56 -4.60
CA LEU A 35 18.46 -0.72 -4.44
C LEU A 35 19.38 -0.70 -5.65
N PHE A 36 19.30 -1.69 -6.53
CA PHE A 36 20.20 -1.90 -7.67
C PHE A 36 21.67 -2.05 -7.25
N VAL A 37 21.91 -2.83 -6.21
CA VAL A 37 23.24 -3.17 -5.71
C VAL A 37 23.31 -4.64 -5.35
N ASP A 38 24.43 -5.27 -5.70
CA ASP A 38 24.81 -6.61 -5.23
C ASP A 38 25.70 -6.46 -4.00
N GLU A 39 25.20 -6.85 -2.83
CA GLU A 39 25.91 -6.69 -1.56
C GLU A 39 25.75 -7.94 -0.69
N ASP A 40 26.78 -8.24 0.12
CA ASP A 40 26.76 -9.32 1.09
C ASP A 40 25.97 -8.88 2.34
N VAL A 41 24.66 -9.15 2.33
CA VAL A 41 23.74 -8.73 3.38
C VAL A 41 22.78 -9.86 3.75
N GLU A 42 22.26 -9.81 4.97
CA GLU A 42 21.29 -10.82 5.43
C GLU A 42 20.02 -10.77 4.56
N LEU A 43 19.64 -11.94 4.04
CA LEU A 43 18.45 -12.10 3.21
C LEU A 43 17.28 -12.66 4.03
N CYS A 44 16.06 -12.38 3.57
CA CYS A 44 14.84 -12.95 4.14
C CYS A 44 13.88 -13.39 3.02
N ALA A 45 12.90 -14.22 3.40
CA ALA A 45 11.72 -14.49 2.59
C ALA A 45 10.70 -13.35 2.82
N GLY A 46 10.97 -12.19 2.22
CA GLY A 46 10.15 -10.99 2.40
C GLY A 46 8.79 -11.16 1.74
N HIS A 47 7.72 -10.87 2.47
CA HIS A 47 6.37 -10.91 1.95
C HIS A 47 6.17 -9.84 0.86
N VAL A 48 5.52 -10.19 -0.25
CA VAL A 48 5.15 -9.19 -1.27
C VAL A 48 4.10 -8.21 -0.72
N ILE A 49 3.15 -8.73 0.05
CA ILE A 49 2.17 -7.95 0.82
C ILE A 49 2.28 -8.40 2.27
N ASN A 50 2.44 -7.46 3.20
CA ASN A 50 2.64 -7.75 4.61
C ASN A 50 1.63 -8.78 5.15
N GLU A 51 2.12 -9.81 5.84
CA GLU A 51 1.29 -10.92 6.34
C GLU A 51 0.22 -10.49 7.35
N SER A 52 0.46 -9.36 8.04
CA SER A 52 -0.47 -8.79 9.01
C SER A 52 -1.74 -8.23 8.36
N ILE A 53 -1.73 -8.01 7.04
CA ILE A 53 -2.91 -7.66 6.26
C ILE A 53 -3.70 -8.94 5.97
N PRO A 54 -4.95 -9.06 6.42
CA PRO A 54 -5.76 -10.26 6.20
C PRO A 54 -6.20 -10.37 4.74
N LYS A 55 -6.59 -11.59 4.33
CA LYS A 55 -7.13 -11.89 2.98
C LYS A 55 -6.24 -11.45 1.81
N THR A 56 -4.93 -11.44 2.00
CA THR A 56 -3.94 -11.15 0.95
C THR A 56 -3.13 -12.39 0.57
N SER A 57 -2.36 -12.30 -0.50
CA SER A 57 -1.40 -13.35 -0.87
C SER A 57 -0.35 -13.53 0.23
N ARG A 58 0.05 -14.78 0.49
CA ARG A 58 1.18 -15.15 1.37
C ARG A 58 2.45 -15.47 0.57
N THR A 59 2.52 -15.03 -0.67
CA THR A 59 3.73 -15.19 -1.50
C THR A 59 4.87 -14.34 -0.93
N CYS A 60 6.03 -14.97 -0.77
CA CYS A 60 7.27 -14.30 -0.44
C CYS A 60 8.21 -14.30 -1.65
N VAL A 61 9.13 -13.36 -1.67
CA VAL A 61 10.28 -13.29 -2.59
C VAL A 61 11.56 -13.11 -1.79
N VAL A 62 12.71 -13.45 -2.39
CA VAL A 62 14.00 -13.15 -1.76
C VAL A 62 14.16 -11.63 -1.66
N GLN A 63 14.47 -11.13 -0.47
CA GLN A 63 14.72 -9.72 -0.21
C GLN A 63 15.89 -9.54 0.74
N ARG A 64 16.46 -8.32 0.76
CA ARG A 64 17.35 -7.93 1.85
C ARG A 64 16.53 -7.65 3.10
N LYS A 65 16.97 -8.18 4.24
CA LYS A 65 16.27 -8.04 5.51
C LYS A 65 16.23 -6.59 6.01
N ASP A 66 17.24 -5.80 5.72
CA ASP A 66 17.30 -4.38 6.11
C ASP A 66 16.27 -3.53 5.34
N VAL A 67 16.12 -3.76 4.03
CA VAL A 67 15.11 -3.10 3.20
C VAL A 67 13.70 -3.55 3.56
N ASP A 68 13.47 -4.86 3.68
CA ASP A 68 12.15 -5.40 4.04
C ASP A 68 11.72 -4.90 5.43
N GLY A 69 12.61 -4.99 6.42
CA GLY A 69 12.37 -4.54 7.79
C GLY A 69 12.15 -3.02 7.89
N PHE A 70 12.84 -2.21 7.08
CA PHE A 70 12.62 -0.76 7.04
C PHE A 70 11.18 -0.43 6.64
N TYR A 71 10.70 -0.95 5.50
CA TYR A 71 9.33 -0.68 5.07
C TYR A 71 8.29 -1.38 5.95
N GLY A 72 8.54 -2.62 6.36
CA GLY A 72 7.65 -3.40 7.20
C GLY A 72 7.33 -2.68 8.51
N SER A 73 8.35 -2.13 9.17
CA SER A 73 8.19 -1.44 10.45
C SER A 73 7.77 0.03 10.34
N LEU A 74 8.12 0.73 9.27
CA LEU A 74 7.84 2.15 9.11
C LEU A 74 6.49 2.43 8.43
N VAL A 75 6.11 1.65 7.41
CA VAL A 75 4.94 1.94 6.57
C VAL A 75 3.86 0.87 6.66
N GLU A 76 4.25 -0.41 6.54
CA GLU A 76 3.28 -1.48 6.35
C GLU A 76 2.46 -1.77 7.62
N ASP A 77 3.07 -1.70 8.80
CA ASP A 77 2.38 -1.91 10.09
C ASP A 77 1.28 -0.86 10.35
N ASP A 78 1.55 0.40 10.02
CA ASP A 78 0.58 1.50 10.18
C ASP A 78 -0.55 1.37 9.16
N PHE A 79 -0.24 1.04 7.89
CA PHE A 79 -1.26 0.77 6.89
C PHE A 79 -2.13 -0.45 7.24
N ALA A 80 -1.53 -1.54 7.70
CA ALA A 80 -2.25 -2.73 8.16
C ALA A 80 -3.17 -2.42 9.36
N THR A 81 -2.75 -1.51 10.24
CA THR A 81 -3.56 -1.05 11.37
C THR A 81 -4.84 -0.36 10.87
N VAL A 82 -4.74 0.53 9.89
CA VAL A 82 -5.91 1.21 9.29
C VAL A 82 -6.83 0.23 8.59
N LEU A 83 -6.27 -0.72 7.83
CA LEU A 83 -7.07 -1.72 7.13
C LEU A 83 -7.89 -2.61 8.06
N LYS A 84 -7.39 -2.89 9.28
CA LYS A 84 -8.12 -3.64 10.32
C LYS A 84 -9.25 -2.84 10.95
N ILE A 85 -9.10 -1.52 11.02
CA ILE A 85 -10.12 -0.59 11.54
C ILE A 85 -11.25 -0.43 10.53
N ASN A 86 -10.91 -0.44 9.24
CA ASN A 86 -11.85 -0.24 8.14
C ASN A 86 -12.93 -1.34 8.14
N GLY A 87 -14.15 -0.98 8.55
CA GLY A 87 -15.28 -1.92 8.71
C GLY A 87 -15.89 -1.94 10.12
N GLY A 88 -15.34 -1.22 11.11
CA GLY A 88 -16.00 -1.06 12.40
C GLY A 88 -15.92 0.33 13.02
N GLY A 89 -15.73 1.37 12.21
CA GLY A 89 -15.80 2.75 12.68
C GLY A 89 -14.83 3.11 13.81
N ILE A 90 -15.05 4.28 14.41
CA ILE A 90 -14.19 4.82 15.47
C ILE A 90 -14.29 4.04 16.78
N HIS A 91 -15.44 3.40 17.07
CA HIS A 91 -15.62 2.64 18.31
C HIS A 91 -14.62 1.49 18.44
N LYS A 92 -14.33 0.73 17.37
CA LYS A 92 -13.31 -0.33 17.42
C LYS A 92 -11.91 0.18 17.73
N ILE A 93 -11.59 1.41 17.31
CA ILE A 93 -10.32 2.05 17.69
C ILE A 93 -10.37 2.34 19.18
N LEU A 94 -11.43 3.01 19.64
CA LEU A 94 -11.56 3.49 21.00
C LEU A 94 -11.73 2.37 22.04
N GLU A 95 -12.24 1.20 21.67
CA GLU A 95 -12.37 0.03 22.55
C GLU A 95 -11.05 -0.73 22.71
N ASN A 96 -10.12 -0.60 21.76
CA ASN A 96 -8.88 -1.36 21.73
C ASN A 96 -7.67 -0.50 22.10
N ASP A 97 -7.14 -0.69 23.32
CA ASP A 97 -5.98 0.04 23.85
C ASP A 97 -4.74 0.01 22.94
N ARG A 98 -4.50 -1.12 22.23
CA ARG A 98 -3.39 -1.20 21.28
C ARG A 98 -3.64 -0.34 20.05
N LEU A 99 -4.87 -0.30 19.54
CA LEU A 99 -5.22 0.54 18.38
C LEU A 99 -5.23 2.03 18.74
N ARG A 100 -5.78 2.43 19.90
CA ARG A 100 -5.75 3.83 20.36
C ARG A 100 -4.33 4.41 20.44
N ARG A 101 -3.37 3.61 20.90
CA ARG A 101 -1.96 4.04 20.97
C ARG A 101 -1.30 4.20 19.60
N LYS A 102 -1.74 3.45 18.60
CA LYS A 102 -1.23 3.53 17.21
C LYS A 102 -1.94 4.60 16.38
N VAL A 103 -3.22 4.81 16.67
CA VAL A 103 -4.11 5.67 15.91
C VAL A 103 -4.60 6.78 16.84
N PRO A 104 -3.87 7.91 16.90
CA PRO A 104 -4.24 9.01 17.78
C PRO A 104 -5.61 9.55 17.39
N TYR A 105 -6.44 9.81 18.40
CA TYR A 105 -7.72 10.48 18.25
C TYR A 105 -7.64 11.90 18.83
N SER A 106 -8.48 12.79 18.33
CA SER A 106 -8.68 14.12 18.85
C SER A 106 -10.06 14.20 19.50
N VAL A 107 -10.18 15.06 20.51
CA VAL A 107 -11.45 15.37 21.15
C VAL A 107 -11.76 16.82 20.88
N SER A 108 -12.98 17.11 20.47
CA SER A 108 -13.47 18.46 20.29
C SER A 108 -14.82 18.65 20.98
N LEU A 109 -15.04 19.88 21.41
CA LEU A 109 -16.19 20.31 22.18
C LEU A 109 -16.71 21.60 21.56
N ASN A 110 -17.96 21.62 21.11
CA ASN A 110 -18.51 22.76 20.36
C ASN A 110 -17.63 23.17 19.16
N GLY A 111 -17.04 22.19 18.47
CA GLY A 111 -16.14 22.40 17.32
C GLY A 111 -14.73 22.89 17.68
N ARG A 112 -14.42 23.10 18.97
CA ARG A 112 -13.08 23.47 19.44
C ARG A 112 -12.32 22.24 19.91
N SER A 113 -11.07 22.06 19.47
CA SER A 113 -10.21 20.99 19.97
C SER A 113 -9.87 21.19 21.46
N VAL A 114 -9.96 20.10 22.23
CA VAL A 114 -9.72 20.07 23.67
C VAL A 114 -8.61 19.06 23.97
N GLU A 115 -7.63 19.48 24.76
CA GLU A 115 -6.62 18.57 25.29
C GLU A 115 -7.27 17.55 26.23
N HIS A 116 -6.83 16.30 26.13
CA HIS A 116 -7.41 15.21 26.89
C HIS A 116 -6.35 14.17 27.29
N TYR A 117 -6.71 13.29 28.22
CA TYR A 117 -5.90 12.13 28.59
C TYR A 117 -6.78 10.96 29.05
N GLU A 118 -6.32 9.73 28.82
CA GLU A 118 -6.99 8.53 29.29
C GLU A 118 -6.83 8.39 30.82
N VAL A 119 -7.93 8.09 31.52
CA VAL A 119 -7.92 7.96 32.98
C VAL A 119 -7.56 6.53 33.38
N ASN A 120 -6.28 6.29 33.68
CA ASN A 120 -5.76 5.02 34.17
C ASN A 120 -5.70 4.98 35.71
N GLY A 121 -6.85 5.17 36.36
CA GLY A 121 -6.97 5.22 37.83
C GLY A 121 -7.50 6.56 38.32
N HIS A 122 -6.61 7.48 38.71
CA HIS A 122 -6.98 8.80 39.25
C HIS A 122 -6.93 9.86 38.16
N SER A 123 -7.96 10.72 38.09
CA SER A 123 -7.95 11.94 37.29
C SER A 123 -7.52 13.13 38.16
N ALA A 124 -6.99 14.19 37.53
CA ALA A 124 -6.81 15.45 38.23
C ALA A 124 -8.18 15.95 38.75
N PRO A 125 -8.28 16.42 40.01
CA PRO A 125 -9.57 16.77 40.62
C PRO A 125 -10.39 17.82 39.86
N CYS A 126 -9.71 18.66 39.07
CA CYS A 126 -10.29 19.77 38.35
C CYS A 126 -10.71 19.46 36.90
N HIS A 127 -10.36 18.28 36.37
CA HIS A 127 -10.65 17.95 34.99
C HIS A 127 -11.89 17.05 34.90
N PRO A 128 -12.93 17.47 34.16
CA PRO A 128 -14.10 16.63 33.99
C PRO A 128 -13.77 15.34 33.24
N VAL A 129 -14.40 14.25 33.67
CA VAL A 129 -14.20 12.92 33.12
C VAL A 129 -15.44 12.51 32.33
N VAL A 130 -15.25 12.26 31.05
CA VAL A 130 -16.24 11.65 30.17
C VAL A 130 -16.02 10.15 30.15
N SER A 131 -17.09 9.40 30.35
CA SER A 131 -17.11 7.95 30.20
C SER A 131 -17.76 7.59 28.87
N LEU A 132 -17.06 6.83 28.04
CA LEU A 132 -17.61 6.25 26.82
C LEU A 132 -18.09 4.83 27.13
N GLU A 133 -19.34 4.56 26.77
CA GLU A 133 -20.04 3.31 27.04
C GLU A 133 -20.62 2.76 25.75
N ASN A 134 -20.69 1.44 25.66
CA ASN A 134 -21.39 0.71 24.63
C ASN A 134 -22.38 -0.28 25.30
N GLY A 135 -23.02 -1.15 24.51
CA GLY A 135 -23.96 -2.15 25.05
C GLY A 135 -23.35 -3.11 26.09
N ASP A 136 -22.02 -3.26 26.10
CA ASP A 136 -21.27 -4.11 27.04
C ASP A 136 -20.76 -3.33 28.27
N GLY A 137 -21.08 -2.04 28.36
CA GLY A 137 -20.72 -1.15 29.45
C GLY A 137 -19.61 -0.16 29.08
N GLN A 138 -18.93 0.35 30.09
CA GLN A 138 -17.91 1.37 29.94
C GLN A 138 -16.61 0.79 29.39
N PHE A 139 -16.11 1.36 28.28
CA PHE A 139 -14.89 0.89 27.63
C PHE A 139 -13.75 1.91 27.62
N LEU A 140 -14.04 3.21 27.84
CA LEU A 140 -13.01 4.25 27.88
C LEU A 140 -13.41 5.41 28.81
N LYS A 141 -12.45 5.89 29.61
CA LYS A 141 -12.59 7.13 30.39
C LYS A 141 -11.58 8.15 29.90
N ILE A 142 -12.08 9.34 29.57
CA ILE A 142 -11.27 10.45 29.07
C ILE A 142 -11.46 11.63 29.99
N ALA A 143 -10.38 12.17 30.54
CA ALA A 143 -10.41 13.44 31.24
C ALA A 143 -10.12 14.57 30.25
N LEU A 144 -10.97 15.59 30.25
CA LEU A 144 -10.84 16.78 29.40
C LEU A 144 -10.16 17.90 30.19
N LYS A 145 -9.14 18.54 29.63
CA LYS A 145 -8.43 19.65 30.29
C LYS A 145 -9.19 20.97 30.12
N ILE A 146 -10.37 21.04 30.71
CA ILE A 146 -11.27 22.21 30.75
C ILE A 146 -11.84 22.38 32.15
N SER A 147 -12.48 23.53 32.42
CA SER A 147 -13.23 23.72 33.66
C SER A 147 -14.48 22.81 33.68
N PRO A 148 -14.89 22.24 34.83
CA PRO A 148 -16.14 21.49 34.93
C PRO A 148 -17.39 22.28 34.52
N GLU A 149 -17.35 23.61 34.61
CA GLU A 149 -18.43 24.52 34.19
C GLU A 149 -18.55 24.63 32.67
N GLU A 150 -17.51 24.25 31.92
CA GLU A 150 -17.44 24.33 30.46
C GLU A 150 -17.93 23.05 29.76
N ILE A 151 -18.31 22.01 30.49
CA ILE A 151 -18.82 20.76 29.88
C ILE A 151 -20.23 21.02 29.34
N PRO A 152 -20.45 21.09 28.01
CA PRO A 152 -21.79 21.11 27.44
C PRO A 152 -22.42 19.72 27.57
N ASP A 153 -23.65 19.57 27.07
CA ASP A 153 -24.24 18.23 26.96
C ASP A 153 -23.39 17.31 26.05
N ALA A 154 -23.65 16.00 26.15
CA ALA A 154 -22.93 14.98 25.39
C ALA A 154 -23.03 15.13 23.87
N SER A 155 -24.06 15.81 23.34
CA SER A 155 -24.26 16.02 21.89
C SER A 155 -23.21 16.94 21.26
N HIS A 156 -22.50 17.71 22.07
CA HIS A 156 -21.45 18.62 21.61
C HIS A 156 -20.04 18.01 21.63
N LEU A 157 -19.88 16.82 22.20
CA LEU A 157 -18.60 16.11 22.26
C LEU A 157 -18.39 15.32 20.96
N HIS A 158 -17.29 15.60 20.27
CA HIS A 158 -16.91 14.92 19.04
C HIS A 158 -15.53 14.31 19.20
N ILE A 159 -15.43 13.01 18.95
CA ILE A 159 -14.15 12.29 18.90
C ILE A 159 -13.88 11.97 17.44
N SER A 160 -12.72 12.37 16.94
CA SER A 160 -12.31 12.12 15.55
C SER A 160 -10.93 11.50 15.49
N VAL A 161 -10.62 10.85 14.37
CA VAL A 161 -9.30 10.30 14.07
C VAL A 161 -8.82 11.00 12.81
N ASP A 162 -7.92 11.96 13.00
CA ASP A 162 -7.50 12.90 11.95
C ASP A 162 -6.07 12.64 11.48
N ARG A 163 -5.69 11.37 11.37
CA ARG A 163 -4.41 10.98 10.77
C ARG A 163 -4.60 10.56 9.33
N ASP A 164 -3.87 11.22 8.43
CA ASP A 164 -3.73 10.79 7.05
C ASP A 164 -2.74 9.62 6.97
N TYR A 165 -3.20 8.49 6.44
CA TYR A 165 -2.42 7.28 6.22
C TYR A 165 -2.16 6.99 4.73
N MET A 166 -2.53 7.93 3.86
CA MET A 166 -2.24 7.82 2.43
C MET A 166 -0.75 7.62 2.16
N PRO A 167 0.21 8.31 2.81
CA PRO A 167 1.64 8.11 2.53
C PRO A 167 2.10 6.66 2.77
N GLU A 168 1.66 6.06 3.88
CA GLU A 168 1.93 4.67 4.26
C GLU A 168 1.29 3.70 3.27
N ALA A 169 0.04 3.97 2.86
CA ALA A 169 -0.68 3.18 1.85
C ALA A 169 0.05 3.22 0.50
N VAL A 170 0.44 4.40 0.02
CA VAL A 170 1.16 4.59 -1.24
C VAL A 170 2.49 3.86 -1.21
N ALA A 171 3.30 4.04 -0.16
CA ALA A 171 4.59 3.35 -0.03
C ALA A 171 4.41 1.82 -0.01
N THR A 172 3.44 1.32 0.75
CA THR A 172 3.15 -0.12 0.85
C THR A 172 2.71 -0.69 -0.49
N LEU A 173 1.78 -0.02 -1.18
CA LEU A 173 1.24 -0.48 -2.46
C LEU A 173 2.29 -0.42 -3.58
N LEU A 174 3.12 0.63 -3.63
CA LEU A 174 4.25 0.71 -4.57
C LEU A 174 5.24 -0.44 -4.36
N LYS A 175 5.63 -0.72 -3.11
CA LYS A 175 6.49 -1.87 -2.79
C LYS A 175 5.83 -3.18 -3.21
N ALA A 176 4.56 -3.39 -2.86
CA ALA A 176 3.83 -4.60 -3.21
C ALA A 176 3.72 -4.80 -4.73
N ALA A 177 3.45 -3.74 -5.49
CA ALA A 177 3.38 -3.80 -6.94
C ALA A 177 4.74 -4.12 -7.57
N HIS A 178 5.80 -3.46 -7.12
CA HIS A 178 7.16 -3.72 -7.58
C HIS A 178 7.59 -5.17 -7.33
N LEU A 179 7.36 -5.67 -6.12
CA LEU A 179 7.69 -7.05 -5.75
C LEU A 179 6.77 -8.08 -6.43
N THR A 180 5.52 -7.72 -6.74
CA THR A 180 4.63 -8.56 -7.56
C THR A 180 5.20 -8.73 -8.96
N MET A 181 5.59 -7.63 -9.59
CA MET A 181 6.19 -7.66 -10.93
C MET A 181 7.53 -8.39 -10.92
N PHE A 182 8.39 -8.17 -9.92
CA PHE A 182 9.64 -8.94 -9.75
C PHE A 182 9.39 -10.43 -9.57
N SER A 183 8.38 -10.81 -8.78
CA SER A 183 8.02 -12.23 -8.59
C SER A 183 7.55 -12.91 -9.87
N ILE A 184 6.95 -12.17 -10.80
CA ILE A 184 6.36 -12.71 -12.03
C ILE A 184 7.35 -12.66 -13.20
N PHE A 185 8.08 -11.55 -13.34
CA PHE A 185 8.91 -11.22 -14.51
C PHE A 185 10.41 -11.17 -14.22
N GLY A 186 10.82 -11.32 -12.96
CA GLY A 186 12.22 -11.30 -12.57
C GLY A 186 12.93 -9.98 -12.91
N TYR A 187 14.22 -10.06 -13.18
CA TYR A 187 15.09 -8.92 -13.49
C TYR A 187 14.76 -8.27 -14.83
N ARG A 188 14.09 -8.96 -15.75
CA ARG A 188 13.60 -8.31 -16.98
C ARG A 188 12.67 -7.15 -16.66
N TYR A 189 11.81 -7.28 -15.64
CA TYR A 189 11.01 -6.16 -15.14
C TYR A 189 11.86 -5.14 -14.39
N VAL A 190 12.75 -5.60 -13.51
CA VAL A 190 13.59 -4.72 -12.66
C VAL A 190 14.37 -3.70 -13.51
N PHE A 191 14.86 -4.13 -14.68
CA PHE A 191 15.60 -3.29 -15.62
C PHE A 191 14.72 -2.60 -16.68
N SER A 192 13.40 -2.79 -16.67
CA SER A 192 12.49 -2.03 -17.52
C SER A 192 12.28 -0.60 -16.99
N ALA A 193 11.70 0.31 -17.78
CA ALA A 193 11.47 1.68 -17.34
C ALA A 193 10.50 1.72 -16.15
N ALA A 194 9.47 0.88 -16.19
CA ALA A 194 8.53 0.67 -15.10
C ALA A 194 9.21 0.19 -13.80
N GLY A 195 10.11 -0.79 -13.90
CA GLY A 195 10.85 -1.31 -12.75
C GLY A 195 11.77 -0.28 -12.14
N GLN A 196 12.52 0.43 -12.98
CA GLN A 196 13.44 1.47 -12.55
C GLN A 196 12.75 2.66 -11.90
N ASP A 197 11.59 3.09 -12.40
CA ASP A 197 10.88 4.23 -11.83
C ASP A 197 10.38 3.93 -10.40
N VAL A 198 9.69 2.79 -10.21
CA VAL A 198 9.20 2.41 -8.88
C VAL A 198 10.35 2.10 -7.92
N ALA A 199 11.37 1.37 -8.38
CA ALA A 199 12.56 1.10 -7.57
C ALA A 199 13.24 2.39 -7.12
N ARG A 200 13.38 3.38 -8.01
CA ARG A 200 13.95 4.69 -7.67
C ARG A 200 13.14 5.41 -6.59
N ILE A 201 11.81 5.43 -6.69
CA ILE A 201 10.93 6.05 -5.69
C ILE A 201 11.17 5.44 -4.31
N LEU A 202 11.19 4.10 -4.23
CA LEU A 202 11.43 3.39 -2.97
C LEU A 202 12.86 3.64 -2.49
N ARG A 203 13.86 3.31 -3.31
CA ARG A 203 15.29 3.46 -3.02
C ARG A 203 15.67 4.84 -2.49
N ASP A 204 15.22 5.91 -3.16
CA ASP A 204 15.56 7.27 -2.78
C ASP A 204 15.07 7.60 -1.36
N PHE A 205 13.88 7.12 -0.98
CA PHE A 205 13.38 7.30 0.39
C PHE A 205 14.18 6.48 1.39
N TYR A 206 14.44 5.20 1.09
CA TYR A 206 15.24 4.32 1.96
C TYR A 206 16.63 4.91 2.22
N LEU A 207 17.37 5.27 1.16
CA LEU A 207 18.75 5.75 1.28
C LEU A 207 18.88 7.06 2.07
N ARG A 208 17.89 7.96 1.96
CA ARG A 208 17.90 9.25 2.67
C ARG A 208 17.55 9.13 4.16
N HIS A 209 16.80 8.11 4.54
CA HIS A 209 16.20 8.02 5.86
C HIS A 209 16.56 6.77 6.66
N LYS A 210 17.31 5.84 6.07
CA LYS A 210 17.90 4.72 6.83
C LYS A 210 18.83 5.27 7.92
N GLY A 211 18.61 4.82 9.15
CA GLY A 211 19.37 5.28 10.33
C GLY A 211 18.89 6.59 10.97
N SER A 212 17.95 7.34 10.36
CA SER A 212 17.33 8.50 10.99
C SER A 212 16.34 8.10 12.10
N ALA A 213 16.00 9.04 12.98
CA ALA A 213 15.02 8.77 14.03
C ALA A 213 13.61 8.53 13.44
N ARG A 214 12.84 7.58 14.01
CA ARG A 214 11.51 7.21 13.50
C ARG A 214 10.57 8.41 13.30
N LYS A 215 10.60 9.38 14.22
CA LYS A 215 9.79 10.61 14.13
C LYS A 215 10.13 11.43 12.88
N GLU A 216 11.41 11.51 12.51
CA GLU A 216 11.88 12.20 11.31
C GLU A 216 11.48 11.42 10.05
N GLN A 217 11.62 10.09 10.08
CA GLN A 217 11.20 9.21 9.00
C GLN A 217 9.70 9.37 8.69
N LEU A 218 8.84 9.35 9.71
CA LEU A 218 7.38 9.53 9.55
C LEU A 218 7.03 10.92 9.01
N LYS A 219 7.72 11.98 9.48
CA LYS A 219 7.52 13.33 8.92
C LYS A 219 7.91 13.39 7.45
N ALA A 220 9.05 12.81 7.09
CA ALA A 220 9.52 12.77 5.70
C ALA A 220 8.64 11.91 4.80
N LEU A 221 8.09 10.81 5.34
CA LEU A 221 7.19 9.90 4.64
C LEU A 221 6.00 10.66 4.05
N GLY A 222 5.34 11.48 4.88
CA GLY A 222 4.19 12.30 4.47
C GLY A 222 4.49 13.21 3.30
N THR A 223 5.60 13.97 3.36
CA THR A 223 5.99 14.85 2.25
C THR A 223 6.43 14.07 1.01
N TYR A 224 7.14 12.95 1.19
CA TYR A 224 7.76 12.22 0.09
C TYR A 224 6.76 11.41 -0.73
N PHE A 225 5.84 10.68 -0.09
CA PHE A 225 4.96 9.73 -0.80
C PHE A 225 3.65 10.32 -1.29
N THR A 226 3.16 11.41 -0.70
CA THR A 226 1.91 12.06 -1.14
C THR A 226 1.93 12.46 -2.61
N ARG A 227 3.08 12.88 -3.15
CA ARG A 227 3.21 13.23 -4.59
C ARG A 227 3.04 12.05 -5.55
N PHE A 228 3.10 10.82 -5.04
CA PHE A 228 2.92 9.59 -5.83
C PHE A 228 1.52 8.99 -5.63
N ALA A 229 0.63 9.66 -4.88
CA ALA A 229 -0.70 9.14 -4.59
C ALA A 229 -1.54 8.86 -5.86
N GLY A 230 -1.37 9.65 -6.92
CA GLY A 230 -2.08 9.41 -8.18
C GLY A 230 -1.53 8.23 -9.02
N MET A 231 -0.47 7.55 -8.56
CA MET A 231 -0.13 6.22 -9.09
C MET A 231 -1.04 5.12 -8.54
N ILE A 232 -1.86 5.42 -7.53
CA ILE A 232 -2.71 4.45 -6.84
C ILE A 232 -4.18 4.73 -7.14
N ILE A 233 -4.90 3.72 -7.60
CA ILE A 233 -6.34 3.79 -7.84
C ILE A 233 -7.04 2.81 -6.89
N PRO A 234 -7.77 3.30 -5.86
CA PRO A 234 -8.57 2.44 -5.01
C PRO A 234 -9.82 2.02 -5.78
N LEU A 235 -9.89 0.76 -6.21
CA LEU A 235 -11.05 0.28 -6.97
C LEU A 235 -12.20 -0.25 -6.09
N GLY A 236 -12.12 -0.09 -4.77
CA GLY A 236 -13.17 -0.52 -3.85
C GLY A 236 -13.28 -2.05 -3.69
N GLY A 237 -14.51 -2.51 -3.40
CA GLY A 237 -14.83 -3.92 -3.22
C GLY A 237 -15.04 -4.61 -4.56
N PHE A 238 -14.09 -5.44 -4.96
CA PHE A 238 -14.26 -6.32 -6.11
C PHE A 238 -15.10 -7.54 -5.73
N VAL A 239 -15.88 -8.04 -6.67
CA VAL A 239 -16.46 -9.38 -6.55
C VAL A 239 -15.30 -10.36 -6.63
N ASP A 240 -15.10 -11.15 -5.56
CA ASP A 240 -14.01 -12.12 -5.40
C ASP A 240 -13.88 -13.10 -6.58
N GLU A 241 -14.94 -13.22 -7.38
CA GLU A 241 -15.05 -14.13 -8.53
C GLU A 241 -14.30 -13.63 -9.78
N VAL A 242 -14.04 -12.32 -9.92
CA VAL A 242 -13.48 -11.76 -11.16
C VAL A 242 -11.96 -11.58 -11.07
N VAL A 243 -11.44 -11.07 -9.95
CA VAL A 243 -10.02 -10.74 -9.80
C VAL A 243 -9.56 -11.01 -8.37
N VAL A 244 -8.50 -11.81 -8.22
CA VAL A 244 -7.92 -12.16 -6.91
C VAL A 244 -6.72 -11.27 -6.60
N GLY A 245 -6.08 -10.72 -7.64
CA GLY A 245 -4.92 -9.82 -7.58
C GLY A 245 -3.77 -10.37 -8.40
N SER A 246 -2.99 -9.48 -9.03
CA SER A 246 -2.01 -9.82 -10.06
C SER A 246 -1.00 -10.89 -9.63
N LEU A 247 -0.62 -10.90 -8.36
CA LEU A 247 0.32 -11.88 -7.82
C LEU A 247 -0.23 -13.32 -7.82
N LYS A 248 -1.54 -13.49 -7.73
CA LYS A 248 -2.22 -14.78 -7.66
C LYS A 248 -2.71 -15.26 -9.01
N ASP A 249 -3.37 -14.38 -9.76
CA ASP A 249 -4.07 -14.73 -11.00
C ASP A 249 -3.32 -14.29 -12.27
N ARG A 250 -2.19 -13.57 -12.13
CA ARG A 250 -1.42 -13.00 -13.25
C ARG A 250 -2.25 -12.10 -14.15
N ARG A 251 -3.30 -11.48 -13.63
CA ARG A 251 -4.11 -10.47 -14.33
C ARG A 251 -3.59 -9.08 -14.03
N PHE A 252 -3.65 -8.22 -15.04
CA PHE A 252 -3.20 -6.84 -14.94
C PHE A 252 -4.24 -5.91 -15.56
N MET A 253 -4.26 -4.67 -15.09
CA MET A 253 -5.04 -3.61 -15.69
C MET A 253 -4.22 -2.95 -16.80
N VAL A 254 -4.85 -2.61 -17.92
CA VAL A 254 -4.23 -1.96 -19.06
C VAL A 254 -4.99 -0.66 -19.31
N CYS A 255 -4.34 0.48 -19.08
CA CYS A 255 -4.92 1.81 -19.31
C CYS A 255 -4.72 2.22 -20.75
N VAL A 256 -5.81 2.64 -21.41
CA VAL A 256 -5.82 2.99 -22.83
C VAL A 256 -6.29 4.43 -23.02
N GLY A 257 -5.50 5.20 -23.77
CA GLY A 257 -5.80 6.60 -24.07
C GLY A 257 -6.91 6.74 -25.10
N THR A 258 -7.36 7.97 -25.34
CA THR A 258 -8.36 8.28 -26.39
C THR A 258 -7.90 7.88 -27.79
N SER A 259 -6.58 7.83 -28.03
CA SER A 259 -5.97 7.34 -29.26
C SER A 259 -6.04 5.82 -29.45
N GLY A 260 -6.51 5.06 -28.44
CA GLY A 260 -6.48 3.60 -28.45
C GLY A 260 -5.12 2.99 -28.09
N HIS A 261 -4.09 3.81 -27.83
CA HIS A 261 -2.80 3.34 -27.36
C HIS A 261 -2.82 3.08 -25.85
N PHE A 262 -2.28 1.92 -25.47
CA PHE A 262 -1.92 1.63 -24.08
C PHE A 262 -0.88 2.64 -23.59
N PHE A 263 -1.06 3.20 -22.39
CA PHE A 263 -0.10 4.14 -21.79
C PHE A 263 0.33 3.81 -20.36
N SER A 264 -0.27 2.81 -19.70
CA SER A 264 0.10 2.40 -18.35
C SER A 264 -0.36 0.97 -18.05
N LEU A 265 0.51 0.18 -17.43
CA LEU A 265 0.16 -1.11 -16.84
C LEU A 265 -0.25 -0.90 -15.38
N GLY A 266 -1.29 -1.59 -14.91
CA GLY A 266 -1.78 -1.51 -13.55
C GLY A 266 -1.66 -2.85 -12.83
N VAL A 267 -0.95 -2.86 -11.70
CA VAL A 267 -0.82 -4.03 -10.83
C VAL A 267 -1.94 -4.03 -9.81
N LEU A 268 -2.74 -5.10 -9.78
CA LEU A 268 -3.86 -5.31 -8.88
C LEU A 268 -3.34 -5.87 -7.55
N VAL A 269 -3.36 -5.03 -6.51
CA VAL A 269 -2.92 -5.36 -5.16
C VAL A 269 -4.12 -5.46 -4.23
N ARG A 270 -4.41 -6.68 -3.79
CA ARG A 270 -5.49 -6.96 -2.83
C ARG A 270 -5.04 -6.67 -1.40
N THR A 271 -5.83 -5.89 -0.67
CA THR A 271 -5.63 -5.60 0.76
C THR A 271 -6.94 -5.77 1.50
N CYS A 272 -7.05 -6.81 2.35
CA CYS A 272 -8.32 -7.22 2.95
C CYS A 272 -9.38 -7.55 1.86
N ASP A 273 -10.53 -6.87 1.95
CA ASP A 273 -11.65 -6.95 1.02
C ASP A 273 -11.63 -5.83 -0.02
N ARG A 274 -10.48 -5.14 -0.18
CA ARG A 274 -10.31 -4.05 -1.13
C ARG A 274 -9.26 -4.39 -2.18
N MET A 275 -9.50 -3.91 -3.39
CA MET A 275 -8.52 -3.93 -4.47
C MET A 275 -7.98 -2.52 -4.70
N SER A 276 -6.68 -2.41 -4.90
CA SER A 276 -6.04 -1.19 -5.39
C SER A 276 -5.25 -1.51 -6.65
N VAL A 277 -5.17 -0.56 -7.56
CA VAL A 277 -4.30 -0.65 -8.73
C VAL A 277 -3.13 0.29 -8.57
N VAL A 278 -1.94 -0.22 -8.83
CA VAL A 278 -0.71 0.58 -8.91
C VAL A 278 -0.31 0.73 -10.37
N LEU A 279 -0.34 1.96 -10.85
CA LEU A 279 0.00 2.33 -12.22
C LEU A 279 1.51 2.41 -12.40
N LEU A 280 2.02 1.65 -13.35
CA LEU A 280 3.42 1.59 -13.73
C LEU A 280 3.66 2.39 -15.00
N ALA A 281 4.79 3.11 -15.01
CA ALA A 281 5.23 3.89 -16.16
C ALA A 281 5.38 3.00 -17.42
N PRO A 282 5.05 3.51 -18.61
CA PRO A 282 5.24 2.76 -19.85
C PRO A 282 6.73 2.65 -20.22
N ASP A 283 7.12 1.58 -20.89
CA ASP A 283 8.49 1.42 -21.43
C ASP A 283 8.74 2.31 -22.68
N ARG A 284 7.69 2.89 -23.26
CA ARG A 284 7.77 3.76 -24.44
C ARG A 284 7.80 5.23 -24.01
N ALA A 285 8.89 5.92 -24.33
CA ALA A 285 9.12 7.30 -23.92
C ALA A 285 8.03 8.27 -24.40
N GLU A 286 7.48 8.07 -25.59
CA GLU A 286 6.41 8.89 -26.17
C GLU A 286 5.08 8.81 -25.42
N LEU A 287 4.92 7.84 -24.51
CA LEU A 287 3.73 7.69 -23.66
C LEU A 287 3.93 8.26 -22.26
N MET A 288 5.15 8.68 -21.92
CA MET A 288 5.51 9.13 -20.57
C MET A 288 4.76 10.41 -20.19
N ASP A 289 4.60 11.36 -21.12
CA ASP A 289 3.86 12.60 -20.86
C ASP A 289 2.39 12.32 -20.54
N THR A 290 1.77 11.40 -21.29
CA THR A 290 0.40 10.93 -21.02
C THR A 290 0.30 10.28 -19.63
N TYR A 291 1.25 9.41 -19.29
CA TYR A 291 1.31 8.75 -17.97
C TYR A 291 1.47 9.76 -16.82
N ILE A 292 2.40 10.71 -16.94
CA ILE A 292 2.65 11.74 -15.93
C ILE A 292 1.45 12.67 -15.79
N SER A 293 0.84 13.09 -16.90
CA SER A 293 -0.38 13.91 -16.87
C SER A 293 -1.50 13.15 -16.18
N PHE A 294 -1.70 11.89 -16.55
CA PHE A 294 -2.73 11.04 -15.97
C PHE A 294 -2.53 10.86 -14.47
N THR A 295 -1.35 10.48 -14.01
CA THR A 295 -1.04 10.28 -12.57
C THR A 295 -1.12 11.56 -11.73
N LYS A 296 -1.02 12.75 -12.33
CA LYS A 296 -1.28 14.02 -11.62
C LYS A 296 -2.77 14.33 -11.47
N GLU A 297 -3.61 13.73 -12.30
CA GLU A 297 -5.05 14.05 -12.41
C GLU A 297 -5.96 12.85 -12.13
N THR A 298 -5.41 11.68 -11.78
CA THR A 298 -6.14 10.40 -11.76
C THR A 298 -7.41 10.42 -10.90
N TRP A 299 -7.44 11.23 -9.85
CA TRP A 299 -8.62 11.38 -8.97
C TRP A 299 -9.69 12.36 -9.48
N LYS A 300 -9.48 13.02 -10.63
CA LYS A 300 -10.37 14.09 -11.13
C LYS A 300 -11.31 13.67 -12.24
N SER A 301 -11.08 12.55 -12.91
CA SER A 301 -11.84 12.22 -14.12
C SER A 301 -12.02 10.71 -14.31
N PRO A 302 -13.19 10.28 -14.82
CA PRO A 302 -13.38 8.89 -15.20
C PRO A 302 -12.41 8.46 -16.30
N PHE A 303 -12.02 7.19 -16.30
CA PHE A 303 -11.17 6.64 -17.37
C PHE A 303 -11.51 5.19 -17.68
N ARG A 304 -11.18 4.78 -18.90
CA ARG A 304 -11.40 3.42 -19.40
C ARG A 304 -10.18 2.55 -19.20
N TYR A 305 -10.43 1.29 -18.85
CA TYR A 305 -9.38 0.28 -18.72
C TYR A 305 -9.85 -1.08 -19.21
N HIS A 306 -8.88 -1.92 -19.53
CA HIS A 306 -9.07 -3.33 -19.85
C HIS A 306 -8.39 -4.21 -18.82
N LEU A 307 -8.90 -5.43 -18.65
CA LEU A 307 -8.15 -6.50 -17.99
C LEU A 307 -7.37 -7.29 -19.04
N ALA A 308 -6.19 -7.77 -18.67
CA ALA A 308 -5.39 -8.66 -19.49
C ALA A 308 -4.78 -9.76 -18.63
N ASP A 309 -4.78 -11.00 -19.14
CA ASP A 309 -3.99 -12.08 -18.55
C ASP A 309 -2.56 -12.03 -19.11
N PHE A 310 -1.59 -12.26 -18.24
CA PHE A 310 -0.25 -12.65 -18.67
C PHE A 310 -0.17 -14.18 -18.80
N VAL A 311 0.10 -14.66 -20.02
CA VAL A 311 0.24 -16.09 -20.31
C VAL A 311 1.71 -16.39 -20.61
N ASP A 312 2.31 -17.15 -19.72
CA ASP A 312 3.67 -17.67 -19.87
C ASP A 312 3.63 -18.87 -20.83
N SER A 313 4.33 -18.80 -21.96
CA SER A 313 4.33 -19.88 -22.94
C SER A 313 5.23 -21.01 -22.46
N THR A 314 4.64 -22.12 -22.04
CA THR A 314 5.37 -23.30 -21.56
C THR A 314 6.23 -23.99 -22.65
N SER A 315 6.13 -23.59 -23.92
CA SER A 315 6.75 -24.28 -25.06
C SER A 315 7.36 -23.38 -26.14
N SER A 316 7.35 -22.06 -25.97
CA SER A 316 7.99 -21.10 -26.89
C SER A 316 8.69 -20.01 -26.09
N SER A 317 9.65 -19.31 -26.69
CA SER A 317 10.30 -18.11 -26.13
C SER A 317 9.36 -16.90 -25.98
N ASP A 318 8.06 -17.08 -26.24
CA ASP A 318 7.16 -15.99 -26.60
C ASP A 318 6.04 -15.82 -25.55
N ALA A 319 6.36 -15.06 -24.51
CA ALA A 319 5.35 -14.58 -23.57
C ALA A 319 4.40 -13.59 -24.25
N HIS A 320 3.08 -13.74 -24.04
CA HIS A 320 2.08 -12.88 -24.65
C HIS A 320 1.00 -12.44 -23.65
N TRP A 321 0.38 -11.30 -23.97
CA TRP A 321 -0.74 -10.73 -23.23
C TRP A 321 -2.05 -11.12 -23.90
N LYS A 322 -2.96 -11.74 -23.14
CA LYS A 322 -4.32 -12.03 -23.60
C LYS A 322 -5.26 -10.97 -23.04
N GLY A 323 -5.52 -9.94 -23.83
CA GLY A 323 -6.47 -8.89 -23.49
C GLY A 323 -7.93 -9.36 -23.56
N TYR A 324 -8.74 -8.96 -22.59
CA TYR A 324 -10.19 -9.15 -22.65
C TYR A 324 -10.83 -7.99 -23.43
N LYS A 325 -11.86 -8.28 -24.23
CA LYS A 325 -12.61 -7.24 -24.96
C LYS A 325 -13.47 -6.35 -24.05
N ASN A 326 -13.63 -6.74 -22.79
CA ASN A 326 -14.39 -5.96 -21.82
C ASN A 326 -13.70 -4.62 -21.58
N VAL A 327 -14.47 -3.55 -21.67
CA VAL A 327 -14.06 -2.19 -21.33
C VAL A 327 -14.72 -1.88 -19.99
N TYR A 328 -13.93 -1.46 -19.02
CA TYR A 328 -14.40 -1.01 -17.73
C TYR A 328 -14.17 0.48 -17.59
N THR A 329 -15.01 1.17 -16.82
CA THR A 329 -14.84 2.57 -16.48
C THR A 329 -14.63 2.70 -14.97
N PHE A 330 -13.59 3.41 -14.57
CA PHE A 330 -13.44 3.87 -13.19
C PHE A 330 -14.02 5.28 -13.10
N ASP A 331 -14.90 5.52 -12.12
CA ASP A 331 -15.41 6.86 -11.80
C ASP A 331 -14.98 7.25 -10.37
N PRO A 332 -14.14 8.30 -10.19
CA PRO A 332 -13.77 8.78 -8.87
C PRO A 332 -14.97 9.22 -8.00
N GLY A 333 -16.08 9.63 -8.63
CA GLY A 333 -17.31 10.06 -7.96
C GLY A 333 -18.21 8.91 -7.50
N ASP A 334 -18.01 7.71 -8.04
CA ASP A 334 -18.72 6.49 -7.68
C ASP A 334 -17.74 5.31 -7.56
N PRO A 335 -16.95 5.23 -6.47
CA PRO A 335 -15.93 4.20 -6.29
C PRO A 335 -16.50 2.77 -6.10
N ILE A 336 -17.83 2.61 -6.13
CA ILE A 336 -18.54 1.33 -5.99
C ILE A 336 -19.27 0.96 -7.30
N GLY A 337 -19.38 1.89 -8.25
CA GLY A 337 -20.17 1.76 -9.47
C GLY A 337 -19.54 0.84 -10.52
N TYR A 338 -19.97 -0.41 -10.56
CA TYR A 338 -19.85 -1.23 -11.76
C TYR A 338 -20.88 -0.78 -12.80
N VAL A 339 -20.42 -0.28 -13.94
CA VAL A 339 -21.21 -0.26 -15.18
C VAL A 339 -20.59 -1.29 -16.12
N SER A 340 -21.19 -2.48 -16.20
CA SER A 340 -20.93 -3.40 -17.31
C SER A 340 -21.85 -3.01 -18.45
N GLU A 341 -21.29 -2.58 -19.58
CA GLU A 341 -21.96 -2.68 -20.89
C GLU A 341 -21.64 -4.03 -21.54
#